data_AF-A0A6B3C9U0-F1
#
_entry.id   AF-A0A6B3C9U0-F1
#
_cell.length_a   1.000
_cell.length_b   1.000
_cell.length_c   1.000
_cell.angle_alpha   90.00
_cell.angle_beta   90.00
_cell.angle_gamma   90.00
#
_symmetry.space_group_name_H-M   'P 1'
#
loop_
_entity.id
_entity.type
_entity.pdbx_description
1 polymer ?
#
loop_
_entity_poly.entity_id
_entity_poly.type
_entity_poly.pdbx_seq_one_letter_code
_entity_poly.pdbx_strand_id
1 'polypeptide(L)'
;VTVVGGSQSAVELTLDVARRYPHAQVTTLVRSLTLRQKDTSPFSEEGYFPEFTEYYYRAPRARKREIDAFMRLTNYSSADGDVLRELYRLVHEQRLDGEQRVFVRGSRQVRAVEAHDDGVVLRVEELNTGEVEELR
;
A
#
# COMPACT_ATOMS: atom_id res chain seq x y z
N VAL A 1 13.13 -8.83 4.12
CA VAL A 1 11.70 -8.87 4.55
C VAL A 1 10.85 -8.22 3.48
N THR A 2 9.76 -8.86 3.08
CA THR A 2 8.82 -8.31 2.10
C THR A 2 7.47 -8.05 2.75
N VAL A 3 6.95 -6.83 2.60
CA VAL A 3 5.60 -6.44 3.03
C VAL A 3 4.72 -6.33 1.79
N VAL A 4 3.61 -7.07 1.74
CA VAL A 4 2.67 -7.03 0.61
C VAL A 4 1.44 -6.22 1.01
N GLY A 5 1.23 -5.09 0.37
CA GLY A 5 0.08 -4.22 0.64
C GLY A 5 0.37 -2.74 0.40
N GLY A 6 -0.69 -1.94 0.34
CA GLY A 6 -0.62 -0.48 0.12
C GLY A 6 -1.52 0.34 1.02
N SER A 7 -2.06 -0.28 2.07
CA SER A 7 -2.86 0.39 3.09
C SER A 7 -1.98 0.85 4.25
N GLN A 8 -2.58 1.60 5.18
CA GLN A 8 -2.00 1.99 6.47
C GLN A 8 -1.12 0.91 7.10
N SER A 9 -1.67 -0.30 7.31
CA SER A 9 -0.94 -1.39 7.96
C SER A 9 0.34 -1.80 7.23
N ALA A 10 0.37 -1.74 5.90
CA ALA A 10 1.58 -2.08 5.14
C ALA A 10 2.68 -1.02 5.34
N VAL A 11 2.30 0.26 5.41
CA VAL A 11 3.23 1.36 5.65
C VAL A 11 3.77 1.29 7.09
N GLU A 12 2.90 1.08 8.07
CA GLU A 12 3.27 0.91 9.47
C GLU A 12 4.18 -0.30 9.71
N LEU A 13 3.86 -1.46 9.13
CA LEU A 13 4.73 -2.64 9.21
C LEU A 13 6.09 -2.40 8.57
N THR A 14 6.13 -1.67 7.45
CA THR A 14 7.40 -1.32 6.79
C THR A 14 8.27 -0.46 7.71
N LEU A 15 7.68 0.58 8.31
CA LEU A 15 8.34 1.46 9.27
C LEU A 15 8.78 0.74 10.54
N ASP A 16 7.92 -0.13 11.08
CA ASP A 16 8.19 -0.91 12.27
C ASP A 16 9.35 -1.88 12.08
N VAL A 17 9.32 -2.67 10.99
CA VAL A 17 10.41 -3.61 10.66
C VAL A 17 11.72 -2.85 10.41
N ALA A 18 11.69 -1.75 9.67
CA ALA A 18 12.88 -0.95 9.39
C ALA A 18 13.51 -0.38 10.68
N ARG A 19 12.69 0.00 11.66
CA ARG A 19 13.14 0.51 12.97
C ARG A 19 13.68 -0.61 13.87
N ARG A 20 12.97 -1.74 13.97
CA ARG A 20 13.37 -2.87 14.83
C ARG A 20 14.59 -3.60 14.31
N TYR A 21 14.78 -3.62 12.99
CA TYR A 21 15.89 -4.31 12.33
C TYR A 21 16.61 -3.37 11.36
N PRO A 22 17.45 -2.43 11.85
CA PRO A 22 18.07 -1.38 11.02
C PRO A 22 18.94 -1.89 9.86
N HIS A 23 19.46 -3.11 9.97
CA HIS A 23 20.29 -3.73 8.94
C HIS A 23 19.48 -4.56 7.93
N ALA A 24 18.19 -4.82 8.20
CA ALA A 24 17.34 -5.60 7.32
C ALA A 24 16.96 -4.80 6.08
N GLN A 25 16.96 -5.48 4.93
CA GLN A 25 16.35 -4.95 3.71
C GLN A 25 14.83 -5.18 3.77
N VAL A 26 14.06 -4.11 3.60
CA VAL A 26 12.59 -4.14 3.66
C VAL A 26 12.03 -3.66 2.33
N THR A 27 11.25 -4.50 1.66
CA THR A 27 10.61 -4.17 0.38
C THR A 27 9.10 -4.21 0.52
N THR A 28 8.42 -3.10 0.27
CA THR A 28 6.96 -3.00 0.19
C THR A 28 6.51 -3.20 -1.24
N LEU A 29 5.70 -4.22 -1.51
CA LEU A 29 5.08 -4.48 -2.81
C LEU A 29 3.64 -3.99 -2.82
N VAL A 30 3.30 -3.16 -3.81
CA VAL A 30 1.99 -2.54 -3.93
C VAL A 30 1.43 -2.78 -5.33
N ARG A 31 0.15 -3.17 -5.44
CA ARG A 31 -0.52 -3.38 -6.74
C ARG A 31 -0.86 -2.07 -7.46
N SER A 32 -1.14 -1.01 -6.72
CA SER A 32 -1.30 0.34 -7.29
C SER A 32 0.04 0.88 -7.78
N LEU A 33 0.01 1.87 -8.68
CA LEU A 33 1.20 2.53 -9.22
C LEU A 33 2.21 2.96 -8.14
N THR A 34 1.70 3.40 -6.99
CA THR A 34 2.48 3.71 -5.79
C THR A 34 1.55 3.67 -4.57
N LEU A 35 2.09 3.95 -3.38
CA LEU A 35 1.32 4.19 -2.15
C LEU A 35 0.43 5.44 -2.33
N ARG A 36 -0.80 5.36 -1.83
CA ARG A 36 -1.77 6.47 -1.93
C ARG A 36 -2.00 7.09 -0.57
N GLN A 37 -2.08 8.41 -0.53
CA GLN A 37 -2.59 9.11 0.64
C GLN A 37 -4.10 8.91 0.74
N LYS A 38 -4.58 8.71 1.97
CA LYS A 38 -5.99 8.67 2.29
C LYS A 38 -6.61 10.04 2.01
N ASP A 39 -7.75 10.04 1.32
CA ASP A 39 -8.56 11.24 1.22
C ASP A 39 -9.22 11.50 2.58
N THR A 40 -8.84 12.61 3.20
CA THR A 40 -9.28 13.09 4.52
C THR A 40 -10.02 14.42 4.39
N SER A 41 -10.51 14.75 3.19
CA SER A 41 -11.38 15.89 2.97
C SER A 41 -12.66 15.73 3.79
N PRO A 42 -13.09 16.75 4.57
CA PRO A 42 -14.37 16.70 5.29
C PRO A 42 -15.56 16.39 4.38
N PHE A 43 -15.52 16.84 3.12
CA PHE A 43 -16.56 16.54 2.13
C PHE A 43 -16.61 15.06 1.73
N SER A 44 -15.46 14.40 1.68
CA SER A 44 -15.37 12.97 1.40
C SER A 44 -15.77 12.15 2.64
N GLU A 45 -15.54 12.69 3.84
CA GLU A 45 -15.90 12.05 5.11
C GLU A 45 -17.40 12.01 5.37
N GLU A 46 -18.21 12.89 4.75
CA GLU A 46 -19.67 12.84 4.83
C GLU A 46 -20.24 11.47 4.39
N GLY A 47 -19.50 10.73 3.56
CA GLY A 47 -19.82 9.35 3.18
C GLY A 47 -19.80 8.34 4.34
N TYR A 48 -19.30 8.73 5.51
CA TYR A 48 -19.32 7.93 6.74
C TYR A 48 -20.39 8.37 7.75
N PHE A 49 -21.14 9.43 7.46
CA PHE A 49 -22.23 9.86 8.33
C PHE A 49 -23.43 8.91 8.22
N PRO A 50 -24.23 8.74 9.29
CA PRO A 50 -25.36 7.82 9.30
C PRO A 50 -26.33 8.02 8.12
N GLU A 51 -26.57 9.27 7.72
CA GLU A 51 -27.48 9.66 6.63
C GLU A 51 -27.05 9.11 5.27
N PHE A 52 -25.74 8.92 5.06
CA PHE A 52 -25.21 8.36 3.82
C PHE A 52 -25.64 6.90 3.62
N THR A 53 -25.89 6.16 4.70
CA THR A 53 -26.37 4.78 4.63
C THR A 53 -27.69 4.71 3.87
N GLU A 54 -28.65 5.55 4.24
CA GLU A 54 -29.96 5.61 3.58
C GLU A 54 -29.84 6.10 2.13
N TYR A 55 -28.96 7.06 1.85
CA TYR A 55 -28.65 7.48 0.49
C TYR A 55 -28.10 6.32 -0.36
N TYR A 56 -27.11 5.59 0.17
CA TYR A 56 -26.48 4.46 -0.51
C TYR A 56 -27.50 3.35 -0.80
N TYR A 57 -28.36 2.99 0.15
CA TYR A 57 -29.33 1.91 -0.05
C TYR A 57 -30.43 2.26 -1.06
N ARG A 58 -30.82 3.52 -1.17
CA ARG A 58 -31.75 4.01 -2.21
C ARG A 58 -31.13 4.05 -3.61
N ALA A 59 -29.81 4.07 -3.73
CA ALA A 59 -29.14 4.12 -5.03
C ALA A 59 -29.32 2.81 -5.83
N PRO A 60 -29.59 2.89 -7.15
CA PRO A 60 -29.60 1.72 -8.03
C PRO A 60 -28.25 0.99 -8.04
N ARG A 61 -28.26 -0.33 -8.26
CA ARG A 61 -27.04 -1.16 -8.28
C ARG A 61 -25.96 -0.63 -9.24
N ALA A 62 -26.35 -0.06 -10.38
CA ALA A 62 -25.42 0.55 -11.33
C ALA A 62 -24.68 1.76 -10.72
N ARG A 63 -25.38 2.59 -9.94
CA ARG A 63 -24.81 3.78 -9.28
C ARG A 63 -23.94 3.44 -8.07
N LYS A 64 -24.27 2.37 -7.35
CA LYS A 64 -23.46 1.89 -6.21
C LYS A 64 -22.01 1.66 -6.59
N ARG A 65 -21.73 1.18 -7.81
CA ARG A 65 -20.33 1.00 -8.28
C ARG A 65 -19.55 2.29 -8.34
N GLU A 66 -20.17 3.39 -8.77
CA GLU A 66 -19.52 4.69 -8.81
C GLU A 66 -19.30 5.25 -7.41
N ILE A 67 -20.27 5.07 -6.52
CA ILE A 67 -20.15 5.43 -5.11
C ILE A 67 -19.00 4.64 -4.45
N ASP A 68 -18.96 3.32 -4.63
CA ASP A 68 -17.91 2.46 -4.10
C ASP A 68 -16.53 2.84 -4.67
N ALA A 69 -16.45 3.19 -5.95
CA ALA A 69 -15.20 3.61 -6.59
C ALA A 69 -14.66 4.92 -6.00
N PHE A 70 -15.53 5.89 -5.72
CA PHE A 70 -15.18 7.12 -5.03
C PHE A 70 -14.75 6.84 -3.59
N MET A 71 -15.61 6.17 -2.82
CA MET A 71 -15.39 5.88 -1.40
C MET A 71 -14.14 5.02 -1.16
N ARG A 72 -13.75 4.18 -2.11
CA ARG A 72 -12.56 3.32 -2.00
C ARG A 72 -11.32 4.10 -1.56
N LEU A 73 -11.05 5.27 -2.14
CA LEU A 73 -9.82 6.02 -1.86
C LEU A 73 -9.81 6.73 -0.50
N THR A 74 -10.99 6.92 0.08
CA THR A 74 -11.15 7.52 1.41
C THR A 74 -10.76 6.57 2.54
N ASN A 75 -10.57 5.26 2.28
CA ASN A 75 -10.25 4.29 3.33
C ASN A 75 -9.46 3.03 2.89
N TYR A 76 -9.65 2.55 1.66
CA TYR A 76 -9.02 1.31 1.18
C TYR A 76 -7.81 1.60 0.30
N SER A 77 -6.74 0.80 0.50
CA SER A 77 -5.49 0.90 -0.27
C SER A 77 -4.87 2.31 -0.23
N SER A 78 -5.02 2.97 0.92
CA SER A 78 -4.44 4.26 1.23
C SER A 78 -3.93 4.28 2.68
N ALA A 79 -3.07 5.25 2.98
CA ALA A 79 -2.46 5.47 4.28
C ALA A 79 -2.51 6.95 4.67
N ASP A 80 -2.43 7.23 5.95
CA ASP A 80 -2.43 8.59 6.48
C ASP A 80 -1.20 9.37 6.03
N GLY A 81 -1.40 10.66 5.78
CA GLY A 81 -0.37 11.49 5.15
C GLY A 81 0.89 11.67 6.00
N ASP A 82 0.76 11.64 7.32
CA ASP A 82 1.89 11.69 8.25
C ASP A 82 2.72 10.40 8.21
N VAL A 83 2.09 9.23 8.20
CA VAL A 83 2.78 7.93 8.09
C VAL A 83 3.48 7.80 6.73
N LEU A 84 2.86 8.28 5.65
CA LEU A 84 3.52 8.36 4.33
C LEU A 84 4.70 9.31 4.32
N ARG A 85 4.57 10.51 4.91
CA ARG A 85 5.69 11.45 5.06
C ARG A 85 6.83 10.84 5.86
N GLU A 86 6.51 10.09 6.91
CA GLU A 86 7.51 9.41 7.72
C GLU A 86 8.28 8.36 6.91
N LEU A 87 7.58 7.47 6.19
CA LEU A 87 8.22 6.48 5.32
C LEU A 87 9.06 7.16 4.23
N TYR A 88 8.53 8.21 3.62
CA TYR A 88 9.24 8.95 2.58
C TYR A 88 10.52 9.60 3.12
N ARG A 89 10.47 10.21 4.31
CA ARG A 89 11.64 10.78 4.98
C ARG A 89 12.70 9.72 5.23
N LEU A 90 12.32 8.57 5.79
CA LEU A 90 13.24 7.46 6.03
C LEU A 90 13.94 7.00 4.74
N VAL A 91 13.17 6.77 3.67
CA VAL A 91 13.74 6.36 2.38
C VAL A 91 14.65 7.45 1.80
N HIS A 92 14.28 8.72 1.96
CA HIS A 92 15.07 9.85 1.49
C HIS A 92 16.41 9.98 2.25
N GLU A 93 16.39 9.87 3.57
CA GLU A 93 17.59 9.90 4.41
C GLU A 93 18.56 8.77 4.01
N GLN A 94 18.08 7.54 3.89
CA GLN A 94 18.95 6.43 3.48
C GLN A 94 19.54 6.59 2.07
N ARG A 95 18.83 7.28 1.15
CA ARG A 95 19.37 7.60 -0.18
C ARG A 95 20.46 8.66 -0.11
N LEU A 96 20.31 9.67 0.75
CA LEU A 96 21.34 10.68 0.97
C LEU A 96 22.62 10.05 1.55
N ASP A 97 22.46 9.08 2.44
CA ASP A 97 23.57 8.36 3.07
C ASP A 97 24.21 7.29 2.16
N GLY A 98 23.58 6.98 1.01
CA GLY A 98 24.05 5.92 0.11
C GLY A 98 23.80 4.49 0.62
N GLU A 99 23.01 4.33 1.67
CA GLU A 99 22.73 3.05 2.35
C GLU A 99 21.22 2.71 2.34
N GLN A 100 20.56 2.84 1.18
CA GLN A 100 19.14 2.52 1.05
C GLN A 100 18.85 1.04 1.34
N ARG A 101 18.00 0.78 2.35
CA ARG A 101 17.53 -0.55 2.76
C ARG A 101 16.03 -0.71 2.69
N VAL A 102 15.27 0.39 2.66
CA VAL A 102 13.82 0.39 2.56
C VAL A 102 13.39 0.76 1.13
N PHE A 103 12.54 -0.07 0.53
CA PHE A 103 12.10 0.07 -0.85
C PHE A 103 10.58 -0.02 -0.95
N VAL A 104 9.98 0.80 -1.83
CA VAL A 104 8.56 0.71 -2.20
C VAL A 104 8.48 0.46 -3.70
N ARG A 105 7.80 -0.62 -4.11
CA ARG A 105 7.64 -1.03 -5.50
C ARG A 105 6.15 -1.12 -5.84
N GLY A 106 5.63 -0.12 -6.55
CA GLY A 106 4.25 -0.10 -7.02
C GLY A 106 4.05 -0.90 -8.30
N SER A 107 2.81 -1.16 -8.71
CA SER A 107 2.45 -2.02 -9.84
C SER A 107 2.99 -3.45 -9.75
N ARG A 108 3.25 -3.97 -8.55
CA ARG A 108 3.75 -5.34 -8.33
C ARG A 108 2.65 -6.23 -7.78
N GLN A 109 2.52 -7.42 -8.33
CA GLN A 109 1.62 -8.46 -7.83
C GLN A 109 2.38 -9.76 -7.59
N VAL A 110 2.31 -10.28 -6.36
CA VAL A 110 2.78 -11.64 -6.04
C VAL A 110 1.84 -12.65 -6.70
N ARG A 111 2.41 -13.54 -7.52
CA ARG A 111 1.70 -14.60 -8.25
C ARG A 111 1.90 -15.98 -7.62
N ALA A 112 3.06 -16.22 -7.04
CA ALA A 112 3.36 -17.46 -6.32
C ALA A 112 4.29 -17.19 -5.15
N VAL A 113 4.25 -18.09 -4.18
CA VAL A 113 5.08 -18.09 -2.97
C VAL A 113 5.59 -19.50 -2.77
N GLU A 114 6.91 -19.66 -2.67
CA GLU A 114 7.57 -20.93 -2.44
C GLU A 114 8.39 -20.84 -1.16
N ALA A 115 8.17 -21.77 -0.23
CA ALA A 115 8.91 -21.83 1.02
C ALA A 115 10.11 -22.77 0.86
N HIS A 116 11.26 -22.33 1.35
CA HIS A 116 12.52 -23.06 1.40
C HIS A 116 13.06 -23.09 2.83
N ASP A 117 14.05 -23.94 3.10
CA ASP A 117 14.63 -24.09 4.43
C ASP A 117 15.29 -22.79 4.96
N ASP A 118 15.74 -21.92 4.04
CA ASP A 118 16.44 -20.68 4.32
C ASP A 118 15.60 -19.40 4.09
N GLY A 119 14.34 -19.54 3.66
CA GLY A 119 13.48 -18.38 3.43
C GLY A 119 12.28 -18.63 2.51
N VAL A 120 11.84 -17.56 1.84
CA VAL A 120 10.67 -17.58 0.95
C VAL A 120 11.04 -16.93 -0.37
N VAL A 121 10.70 -17.58 -1.48
CA VAL A 121 10.82 -17.01 -2.83
C VAL A 121 9.43 -16.54 -3.28
N LEU A 122 9.35 -15.30 -3.75
CA LEU A 122 8.15 -14.71 -4.32
C LEU A 122 8.32 -14.57 -5.83
N ARG A 123 7.38 -15.10 -6.61
CA ARG A 123 7.24 -14.79 -8.03
C ARG A 123 6.35 -13.55 -8.17
N VAL A 124 6.90 -12.46 -8.68
CA VAL A 124 6.24 -11.15 -8.74
C VAL A 124 6.12 -10.69 -10.18
N GLU A 125 4.93 -10.23 -10.57
CA GLU A 125 4.65 -9.65 -11.88
C GLU A 125 4.56 -8.13 -11.77
N GLU A 126 5.21 -7.42 -12.69
CA GLU A 126 4.96 -6.01 -12.94
C GLU A 126 3.70 -5.87 -13.83
N LEU A 127 2.67 -5.21 -13.30
CA LEU A 127 1.31 -5.24 -13.86
C LEU A 127 1.12 -4.44 -15.17
N ASN A 128 2.04 -3.54 -15.50
CA ASN A 128 1.97 -2.71 -16.71
C ASN A 128 2.80 -3.29 -17.86
N THR A 129 3.93 -3.95 -17.56
CA THR A 129 4.85 -4.53 -18.55
C THR A 129 4.67 -6.03 -18.72
N GLY A 130 4.12 -6.71 -17.72
CA GLY A 130 4.02 -8.18 -17.67
C GLY A 130 5.34 -8.87 -17.36
N GLU A 131 6.41 -8.13 -17.06
CA GLU A 131 7.68 -8.70 -16.65
C GLU A 131 7.52 -9.44 -15.32
N VAL A 132 8.20 -10.59 -15.21
CA VAL A 132 8.18 -11.43 -14.02
C VAL A 132 9.57 -11.46 -13.41
N GLU A 133 9.63 -11.24 -12.11
CA GLU A 133 10.85 -11.28 -11.31
C GLU A 133 10.68 -12.20 -10.10
N GLU A 134 11.81 -12.69 -9.58
CA GLU A 134 11.87 -13.43 -8.32
C GLU A 134 12.45 -12.55 -7.22
N LEU A 135 11.82 -12.55 -6.06
CA LEU A 135 12.26 -11.85 -4.85
C LEU A 135 12.48 -12.87 -3.72
N ARG A 136 13.64 -12.81 -3.07
CA ARG A 136 13.98 -13.56 -1.84
C ARG A 136 13.92 -12.64 -0.63
#